data_AF-A0A949YHV9-F1
#
_entry.id   AF-A0A949YHV9-F1
#
_cell.length_a   1.000
_cell.length_b   1.000
_cell.length_c   1.000
_cell.angle_alpha   90.00
_cell.angle_beta   90.00
_cell.angle_gamma   90.00
#
_symmetry.space_group_name_H-M   'P 1'
#
loop_
_entity.id
_entity.type
_entity.pdbx_description
1 polymer ?
#
loop_
_entity_poly.entity_id
_entity_poly.type
_entity_poly.pdbx_seq_one_letter_code
_entity_poly.pdbx_strand_id
1 'polypeptide(L)'
;MDLLGRARSLFKWLGTPSVAKVQYYSVVCPLGHRLRGQRTGGYQALRCPSCGEGIFVLPASPLPEPVAPERSARARTAIAARADVDEGPIEFKDTAQGTADPEVRAPSAPAASTAKPSPRATPTTGRPEAARRRQATTLDRGPGARLPLAETVAGTSDLAQPRTARGFGRRPLLVLACVALLALGTFAWRTWRQRWENLPQVVRIGRTEGIAALEEGKFDHANQLLSAAKEAADALGGAVEGAEEVRHAADEASILVNLLTDSLESLLDEATRTSPQTWADRFDTMYKGRAVVIDATITATPDTPGSNRYELDYLVLAAGQGAREQRYARIDLSDFEVVTLADRKVGDQVVFGARLAAFQYDPEAKQWTIRFEPKSGVSIKHFKALESLGWPSGSSYPDDSPEGLDQP
;
A
#
# COMPACT_ATOMS: atom_id res chain seq x y z
N MET A 1 27.21 44.71 59.78
CA MET A 1 28.16 43.95 58.94
C MET A 1 27.87 42.46 59.14
N ASP A 2 28.14 41.62 58.14
CA ASP A 2 27.89 40.16 58.08
C ASP A 2 26.51 39.64 57.62
N LEU A 3 26.05 40.09 56.44
CA LEU A 3 24.98 39.42 55.68
C LEU A 3 25.45 38.71 54.39
N LEU A 4 26.76 38.76 54.06
CA LEU A 4 27.33 38.17 52.85
C LEU A 4 28.01 36.79 53.05
N GLY A 5 28.00 36.23 54.27
CA GLY A 5 28.69 34.98 54.60
C GLY A 5 27.93 33.67 54.31
N ARG A 6 26.59 33.70 54.17
CA ARG A 6 25.75 32.48 54.12
C ARG A 6 25.48 31.92 52.72
N ALA A 7 25.84 32.62 51.64
CA ALA A 7 25.54 32.16 50.27
C ALA A 7 26.58 31.18 49.68
N ARG A 8 27.73 30.97 50.33
CA ARG A 8 28.80 30.11 49.80
C ARG A 8 28.73 28.63 50.23
N SER A 9 27.85 28.26 51.16
CA SER A 9 27.77 26.86 51.64
C SER A 9 26.82 25.96 50.86
N LEU A 10 25.98 26.49 49.96
CA LEU A 10 25.01 25.69 49.19
C LEU A 10 25.56 25.10 47.88
N PHE A 11 26.73 25.57 47.40
CA PHE A 11 27.34 25.04 46.16
C PHE A 11 28.36 23.91 46.38
N LYS A 12 28.60 23.47 47.63
CA LYS A 12 29.51 22.33 47.92
C LYS A 12 28.85 20.95 47.82
N TRP A 13 27.54 20.87 47.51
CA TRP A 13 26.80 19.60 47.42
C TRP A 13 26.50 19.15 45.99
N LEU A 14 27.25 19.64 45.00
CA LEU A 14 27.23 19.14 43.63
C LEU A 14 28.53 18.40 43.33
N GLY A 15 28.47 17.08 43.43
CA GLY A 15 29.40 16.19 42.73
C GLY A 15 30.63 15.77 43.53
N THR A 16 30.47 14.81 44.45
CA THR A 16 31.45 13.73 44.47
C THR A 16 31.46 13.12 43.06
N PRO A 17 32.56 13.20 42.30
CA PRO A 17 32.62 12.58 40.98
C PRO A 17 32.30 11.11 41.18
N SER A 18 31.17 10.65 40.62
CA SER A 18 30.88 9.23 40.62
C SER A 18 32.06 8.55 39.95
N VAL A 19 32.66 7.57 40.63
CA VAL A 19 33.78 6.80 40.10
C VAL A 19 33.30 6.26 38.76
N ALA A 20 33.86 6.81 37.68
CA ALA A 20 33.36 6.56 36.33
C ALA A 20 33.45 5.07 36.06
N LYS A 21 32.29 4.41 35.97
CA LYS A 21 32.19 2.99 35.66
C LYS A 21 32.80 2.80 34.26
N VAL A 22 33.71 1.84 34.13
CA VAL A 22 34.38 1.54 32.86
C VAL A 22 33.34 1.15 31.81
N GLN A 23 33.15 1.98 30.80
CA GLN A 23 32.25 1.71 29.67
C GLN A 23 33.01 0.98 28.57
N TYR A 24 32.47 -0.14 28.09
CA TYR A 24 33.04 -0.89 26.97
C TYR A 24 32.34 -0.52 25.65
N TYR A 25 33.04 -0.63 24.54
CA TYR A 25 32.45 -0.50 23.21
C TYR A 25 32.57 -1.82 22.43
N SER A 26 31.62 -2.05 21.52
CA SER A 26 31.65 -3.12 20.51
C SER A 26 31.21 -2.51 19.17
N VAL A 27 32.16 -2.18 18.32
CA VAL A 27 31.91 -1.54 17.01
C VAL A 27 32.31 -2.47 15.87
N VAL A 28 31.67 -2.34 14.72
CA VAL A 28 31.96 -3.12 13.51
C VAL A 28 32.60 -2.19 12.48
N CYS A 29 33.73 -2.59 11.91
CA CYS A 29 34.38 -1.82 10.84
C CYS A 29 33.61 -2.00 9.51
N PRO A 30 33.82 -1.14 8.49
CA PRO A 30 33.15 -1.24 7.19
C PRO A 30 33.26 -2.61 6.49
N LEU A 31 34.30 -3.39 6.80
CA LEU A 31 34.53 -4.73 6.27
C LEU A 31 33.98 -5.86 7.17
N GLY A 32 33.21 -5.53 8.21
CA GLY A 32 32.51 -6.51 9.06
C GLY A 32 33.30 -7.02 10.28
N HIS A 33 34.56 -6.62 10.45
CA HIS A 33 35.34 -7.02 11.63
C HIS A 33 34.82 -6.33 12.90
N ARG A 34 34.60 -7.08 13.98
CA ARG A 34 34.12 -6.54 15.26
C ARG A 34 35.28 -6.25 16.21
N LEU A 35 35.39 -5.00 16.66
CA LEU A 35 36.35 -4.56 17.66
C LEU A 35 35.68 -4.34 19.00
N ARG A 36 36.39 -4.69 20.08
CA ARG A 36 35.97 -4.47 21.47
C ARG A 36 37.07 -3.79 22.25
N GLY A 37 36.71 -2.89 23.15
CA GLY A 37 37.65 -2.18 24.00
C GLY A 37 36.96 -1.31 25.04
N GLN A 38 37.73 -0.52 25.79
CA GLN A 38 37.22 0.42 26.79
C GLN A 38 37.12 1.83 26.20
N ARG A 39 36.02 2.53 26.47
CA ARG A 39 35.86 3.94 26.11
C ARG A 39 36.68 4.80 27.06
N THR A 40 37.28 5.85 26.51
CA THR A 40 38.01 6.89 27.25
C THR A 40 37.14 8.13 27.40
N GLY A 41 37.57 9.08 28.25
CA GLY A 41 36.91 10.38 28.36
C GLY A 41 36.98 11.22 27.08
N GLY A 42 37.92 10.94 26.18
CA GLY A 42 38.01 11.52 24.83
C GLY A 42 37.62 10.52 23.73
N TYR A 43 37.49 11.03 22.50
CA TYR A 43 37.27 10.19 21.32
C TYR A 43 38.50 9.32 21.05
N GLN A 44 38.30 8.15 20.44
CA GLN A 44 39.39 7.27 20.00
C GLN A 44 39.31 7.07 18.50
N ALA A 45 40.41 7.33 17.79
CA ALA A 45 40.59 6.98 16.40
C ALA A 45 41.48 5.73 16.34
N LEU A 46 40.87 4.57 16.09
CA LEU A 46 41.54 3.28 16.06
C LEU A 46 41.68 2.81 14.61
N ARG A 47 42.66 1.94 14.36
CA ARG A 47 42.73 1.18 13.11
C ARG A 47 42.31 -0.26 13.37
N CYS A 48 41.53 -0.82 12.46
CA CYS A 48 41.18 -2.23 12.52
C CYS A 48 42.45 -3.09 12.41
N PRO A 49 42.73 -4.01 13.35
CA PRO A 49 43.92 -4.86 13.27
C PRO A 49 43.86 -5.86 12.10
N SER A 50 42.66 -6.17 11.61
CA SER A 50 42.46 -7.12 10.51
C SER A 50 42.60 -6.50 9.13
N CYS A 51 42.12 -5.26 8.92
CA CYS A 51 42.09 -4.62 7.59
C CYS A 51 42.74 -3.23 7.51
N GLY A 52 43.15 -2.64 8.63
CA GLY A 52 43.78 -1.31 8.66
C GLY A 52 42.84 -0.10 8.54
N GLU A 53 41.55 -0.33 8.28
CA GLU A 53 40.54 0.73 8.11
C GLU A 53 40.35 1.57 9.39
N GLY A 54 40.11 2.87 9.21
CA GLY A 54 39.90 3.80 10.32
C GLY A 54 38.54 3.60 10.98
N ILE A 55 38.52 3.58 12.32
CA ILE A 55 37.30 3.45 13.12
C ILE A 55 37.28 4.56 14.16
N PHE A 56 36.16 5.26 14.24
CA PHE A 56 35.94 6.31 15.23
C PHE A 56 35.06 5.79 16.36
N VAL A 57 35.54 5.86 17.60
CA VAL A 57 34.79 5.50 18.81
C VAL A 57 34.50 6.76 19.61
N LEU A 58 33.22 6.94 19.92
CA LEU A 58 32.75 8.08 20.73
C LEU A 58 33.29 8.02 22.17
N PRO A 59 33.45 9.18 22.83
CA PRO A 59 33.78 9.25 24.24
C PRO A 59 32.83 8.44 25.14
N ALA A 60 33.25 8.17 26.37
CA ALA A 60 32.36 7.65 27.40
C ALA A 60 31.19 8.63 27.63
N SER A 61 29.97 8.11 27.66
CA SER A 61 28.77 8.94 27.91
C SER A 61 28.75 9.37 29.37
N PRO A 62 28.53 10.66 29.68
CA PRO A 62 28.36 11.13 31.06
C PRO A 62 26.99 10.73 31.65
N LEU A 63 26.06 10.24 30.81
CA LEU A 63 24.76 9.77 31.25
C LEU A 63 24.89 8.40 31.94
N PRO A 64 24.12 8.13 33.02
CA PRO A 64 24.10 6.82 33.65
C PRO A 64 23.71 5.76 32.62
N GLU A 65 24.33 4.57 32.72
CA GLU A 65 23.95 3.45 31.86
C GLU A 65 22.45 3.18 32.05
N PRO A 66 21.65 3.18 30.98
CA PRO A 66 20.25 2.80 31.10
C PRO A 66 20.21 1.40 31.68
N VAL A 67 19.42 1.22 32.75
CA VAL A 67 19.23 -0.09 33.38
C VAL A 67 18.72 -1.01 32.29
N ALA A 68 19.56 -1.94 31.85
CA ALA A 68 19.17 -2.89 30.82
C ALA A 68 17.88 -3.57 31.31
N PRO A 69 16.79 -3.55 30.52
CA PRO A 69 15.56 -4.22 30.93
C PRO A 69 15.93 -5.66 31.28
N GLU A 70 15.49 -6.13 32.44
CA GLU A 70 15.72 -7.51 32.86
C GLU A 70 15.25 -8.42 31.73
N ARG A 71 16.20 -8.93 30.93
CA ARG A 71 15.91 -9.89 29.89
C ARG A 71 15.34 -11.10 30.61
N SER A 72 14.01 -11.21 30.61
CA SER A 72 13.33 -12.29 31.28
C SER A 72 13.97 -13.61 30.86
N ALA A 73 14.34 -14.43 31.84
CA ALA A 73 15.02 -15.70 31.62
C ALA A 73 14.25 -16.64 30.67
N ARG A 74 12.96 -16.35 30.40
CA ARG A 74 12.10 -17.08 29.45
C ARG A 74 12.63 -17.11 28.02
N ALA A 75 13.35 -16.10 27.54
CA ALA A 75 13.85 -16.10 26.15
C ALA A 75 15.00 -17.09 25.92
N ARG A 76 15.79 -17.44 26.95
CA ARG A 76 16.86 -18.45 26.82
C ARG A 76 16.31 -19.87 26.84
N THR A 77 15.23 -20.13 27.59
CA THR A 77 14.60 -21.45 27.61
C THR A 77 13.95 -21.81 26.27
N ALA A 78 13.39 -20.81 25.55
CA ALA A 78 12.77 -21.03 24.24
C ALA A 78 13.76 -21.36 23.11
N ILE A 79 15.01 -20.88 23.21
CA ILE A 79 16.05 -21.20 22.20
C ILE A 79 16.72 -22.54 22.54
N ALA A 80 16.93 -22.85 23.82
CA ALA A 80 17.46 -24.16 24.23
C ALA A 80 16.49 -25.32 23.92
N ALA A 81 15.18 -25.11 24.03
CA ALA A 81 14.16 -26.12 23.72
C ALA A 81 14.05 -26.49 22.22
N ARG A 82 14.71 -25.74 21.32
CA ARG A 82 14.76 -26.04 19.88
C ARG A 82 16.04 -26.73 19.43
N ALA A 83 16.98 -26.98 20.35
CA ALA A 83 18.26 -27.64 20.03
C ALA A 83 18.25 -29.17 20.28
N ASP A 84 17.20 -29.73 20.87
CA ASP A 84 17.01 -31.17 21.11
C ASP A 84 16.05 -31.81 20.09
N VAL A 85 16.19 -31.47 18.80
CA VAL A 85 15.66 -32.33 17.74
C VAL A 85 16.77 -33.31 17.39
N ASP A 86 16.61 -34.52 17.91
CA ASP A 86 17.38 -35.72 17.65
C ASP A 86 17.34 -36.05 16.15
N GLU A 87 18.22 -35.41 15.38
CA GLU A 87 18.46 -35.68 13.97
C GLU A 87 19.31 -36.96 13.90
N GLY A 88 18.60 -38.09 14.00
CA GLY A 88 19.18 -39.43 13.85
C GLY A 88 19.91 -39.58 12.50
N PRO A 89 20.85 -40.54 12.40
CA PRO A 89 21.69 -40.72 11.23
C PRO A 89 20.85 -40.94 9.97
N ILE A 90 20.96 -40.00 9.03
CA ILE A 90 20.32 -40.06 7.72
C ILE A 90 20.89 -41.26 6.97
N GLU A 91 20.09 -42.32 6.81
CA GLU A 91 20.43 -43.45 5.94
C GLU A 91 20.53 -42.95 4.49
N PHE A 92 21.75 -42.83 3.99
CA PHE A 92 22.03 -42.65 2.57
C PHE A 92 21.64 -43.93 1.83
N LYS A 93 20.47 -43.91 1.18
CA LYS A 93 20.11 -44.90 0.18
C LYS A 93 20.85 -44.59 -1.12
N ASP A 94 21.91 -45.35 -1.36
CA ASP A 94 22.61 -45.45 -2.64
C ASP A 94 21.60 -45.79 -3.75
N THR A 95 21.28 -44.80 -4.58
CA THR A 95 20.50 -45.00 -5.78
C THR A 95 21.48 -45.26 -6.92
N ALA A 96 21.58 -46.52 -7.31
CA ALA A 96 22.44 -47.00 -8.37
C ALA A 96 22.08 -46.41 -9.75
N GLN A 97 23.14 -46.02 -10.47
CA GLN A 97 23.39 -46.22 -11.90
C GLN A 97 22.22 -46.02 -12.87
N GLY A 98 22.17 -44.82 -13.46
CA GLY A 98 21.58 -44.56 -14.77
C GLY A 98 22.62 -43.90 -15.67
N THR A 99 23.34 -44.70 -16.44
CA THR A 99 24.19 -44.26 -17.55
C THR A 99 23.34 -43.67 -18.68
N ALA A 100 23.52 -42.38 -18.97
CA ALA A 100 23.28 -41.80 -20.30
C ALA A 100 23.94 -40.42 -20.40
N ASP A 101 25.05 -40.36 -21.14
CA ASP A 101 25.45 -39.17 -21.91
C ASP A 101 24.31 -38.81 -22.90
N PRO A 102 24.01 -37.52 -23.14
CA PRO A 102 24.78 -36.84 -24.19
C PRO A 102 24.98 -35.31 -24.03
N GLU A 103 26.16 -34.89 -24.51
CA GLU A 103 26.35 -33.77 -25.45
C GLU A 103 25.94 -32.35 -25.01
N VAL A 104 26.87 -31.73 -24.29
CA VAL A 104 26.93 -30.28 -24.04
C VAL A 104 27.17 -29.54 -25.37
N ARG A 105 26.11 -28.93 -25.92
CA ARG A 105 26.21 -27.96 -27.02
C ARG A 105 26.24 -26.54 -26.46
N ALA A 106 27.42 -25.92 -26.53
CA ALA A 106 27.63 -24.51 -26.21
C ALA A 106 26.78 -23.58 -27.11
N PRO A 107 26.12 -22.55 -26.56
CA PRO A 107 25.58 -21.46 -27.38
C PRO A 107 26.70 -20.51 -27.80
N SER A 108 27.03 -20.55 -29.08
CA SER A 108 27.93 -19.62 -29.76
C SER A 108 27.38 -18.19 -29.71
N ALA A 109 28.25 -17.26 -29.34
CA ALA A 109 28.04 -15.81 -29.46
C ALA A 109 27.84 -15.40 -30.95
N PRO A 110 26.87 -14.53 -31.26
CA PRO A 110 26.86 -13.86 -32.55
C PRO A 110 27.80 -12.66 -32.56
N ALA A 111 28.64 -12.65 -33.59
CA ALA A 111 29.68 -11.70 -33.90
C ALA A 111 29.17 -10.27 -34.11
N ALA A 112 30.09 -9.34 -33.82
CA ALA A 112 29.99 -7.92 -34.13
C ALA A 112 29.73 -7.67 -35.62
N SER A 113 28.64 -6.97 -35.92
CA SER A 113 28.41 -6.35 -37.23
C SER A 113 28.70 -4.87 -37.15
N THR A 114 29.89 -4.50 -37.61
CA THR A 114 30.25 -3.13 -38.00
C THR A 114 29.37 -2.68 -39.17
N ALA A 115 28.41 -1.79 -38.92
CA ALA A 115 27.73 -1.01 -39.95
C ALA A 115 27.79 0.49 -39.60
N LYS A 116 28.33 1.23 -40.57
CA LYS A 116 28.68 2.65 -40.57
C LYS A 116 27.42 3.55 -40.53
N PRO A 117 27.46 4.73 -39.89
CA PRO A 117 26.30 5.61 -39.77
C PRO A 117 26.09 6.43 -41.05
N SER A 118 24.82 6.61 -41.44
CA SER A 118 24.43 7.65 -42.40
C SER A 118 23.11 8.30 -41.97
N PRO A 119 22.97 9.63 -42.10
CA PRO A 119 22.03 10.45 -41.35
C PRO A 119 20.68 10.57 -42.07
N ARG A 120 19.57 10.68 -41.32
CA ARG A 120 18.30 11.11 -41.90
C ARG A 120 17.42 11.90 -40.96
N ALA A 121 17.36 13.19 -41.27
CA ALA A 121 16.24 14.13 -41.29
C ALA A 121 15.08 13.96 -40.29
N THR A 122 14.87 15.05 -39.55
CA THR A 122 13.62 15.49 -38.92
C THR A 122 12.39 15.43 -39.83
N PRO A 123 11.21 15.25 -39.22
CA PRO A 123 10.10 16.12 -39.59
C PRO A 123 9.37 16.72 -38.36
N THR A 124 9.30 18.04 -38.40
CA THR A 124 8.27 18.89 -37.80
C THR A 124 6.88 18.49 -38.28
N THR A 125 5.90 18.40 -37.36
CA THR A 125 4.44 18.67 -37.47
C THR A 125 3.80 17.97 -36.27
N GLY A 126 2.87 18.52 -35.48
CA GLY A 126 1.79 19.45 -35.79
C GLY A 126 0.53 18.85 -35.16
N ARG A 127 0.09 19.45 -34.04
CA ARG A 127 -1.20 19.32 -33.33
C ARG A 127 -2.40 19.00 -34.25
N PRO A 128 -3.35 18.13 -33.85
CA PRO A 128 -4.66 18.65 -33.42
C PRO A 128 -5.39 17.84 -32.34
N GLU A 129 -5.71 18.55 -31.26
CA GLU A 129 -7.06 18.79 -30.71
C GLU A 129 -8.24 17.97 -31.31
N ALA A 130 -8.78 17.05 -30.52
CA ALA A 130 -9.99 16.30 -30.84
C ALA A 130 -11.06 16.49 -29.75
N ALA A 131 -11.77 17.60 -29.82
CA ALA A 131 -13.15 17.71 -29.35
C ALA A 131 -14.06 17.26 -30.50
N ARG A 132 -14.81 16.15 -30.36
CA ARG A 132 -15.85 15.78 -31.33
C ARG A 132 -17.21 15.53 -30.68
N ARG A 133 -17.85 16.68 -30.47
CA ARG A 133 -19.27 16.98 -30.59
C ARG A 133 -20.02 16.00 -31.51
N ARG A 134 -21.05 15.35 -30.96
CA ARG A 134 -22.12 14.67 -31.72
C ARG A 134 -22.93 15.73 -32.46
N GLN A 135 -22.95 15.69 -33.78
CA GLN A 135 -23.94 16.36 -34.60
C GLN A 135 -24.61 15.31 -35.50
N ALA A 136 -25.93 15.28 -35.38
CA ALA A 136 -26.83 14.63 -36.31
C ALA A 136 -26.78 15.36 -37.65
N THR A 137 -26.72 14.62 -38.75
CA THR A 137 -26.96 15.20 -40.07
C THR A 137 -27.70 14.18 -40.95
N THR A 138 -28.95 14.53 -41.19
CA THR A 138 -29.86 14.11 -42.25
C THR A 138 -29.26 14.38 -43.64
N LEU A 139 -29.36 13.40 -44.53
CA LEU A 139 -29.30 13.51 -46.01
C LEU A 139 -30.13 12.31 -46.51
N ASP A 140 -31.32 12.41 -47.12
CA ASP A 140 -31.87 13.25 -48.20
C ASP A 140 -31.06 13.21 -49.53
N ARG A 141 -31.46 12.23 -50.36
CA ARG A 141 -31.95 12.35 -51.75
C ARG A 141 -31.04 12.87 -52.89
N GLY A 142 -30.47 11.88 -53.60
CA GLY A 142 -30.48 11.74 -55.08
C GLY A 142 -29.45 12.53 -55.92
N PRO A 143 -29.43 12.38 -57.27
CA PRO A 143 -29.74 11.23 -58.11
C PRO A 143 -28.67 10.93 -59.20
N GLY A 144 -28.66 9.70 -59.72
CA GLY A 144 -28.25 9.41 -61.10
C GLY A 144 -26.84 8.87 -61.32
N ALA A 145 -26.74 7.64 -61.86
CA ALA A 145 -26.13 7.37 -63.17
C ALA A 145 -26.03 5.86 -63.45
N ARG A 146 -26.87 5.42 -64.41
CA ARG A 146 -26.58 4.53 -65.55
C ARG A 146 -26.01 3.11 -65.33
N LEU A 147 -26.86 2.17 -65.76
CA LEU A 147 -26.65 0.79 -66.27
C LEU A 147 -25.47 0.67 -67.27
N PRO A 148 -24.90 -0.54 -67.53
CA PRO A 148 -25.49 -1.62 -68.36
C PRO A 148 -25.47 -3.01 -67.69
N LEU A 149 -26.48 -3.86 -67.84
CA LEU A 149 -26.83 -4.74 -68.99
C LEU A 149 -26.11 -6.11 -68.95
N ALA A 150 -26.88 -7.13 -68.57
CA ALA A 150 -26.83 -8.54 -68.98
C ALA A 150 -28.15 -9.14 -68.45
N GLU A 151 -29.23 -9.27 -69.23
CA GLU A 151 -29.43 -10.17 -70.37
C GLU A 151 -28.93 -11.59 -70.04
N THR A 152 -29.67 -12.71 -70.09
CA THR A 152 -31.07 -13.13 -70.30
C THR A 152 -30.98 -14.66 -70.23
N VAL A 153 -31.89 -15.38 -69.55
CA VAL A 153 -32.42 -16.73 -69.93
C VAL A 153 -33.50 -17.03 -68.88
N ALA A 154 -34.78 -16.70 -69.10
CA ALA A 154 -35.77 -17.47 -69.85
C ALA A 154 -35.91 -18.93 -69.38
N GLY A 155 -36.99 -19.25 -68.67
CA GLY A 155 -37.31 -20.65 -68.43
C GLY A 155 -38.48 -20.91 -67.50
N THR A 156 -39.63 -21.19 -68.11
CA THR A 156 -40.73 -22.03 -67.60
C THR A 156 -41.55 -21.49 -66.43
N SER A 157 -42.68 -20.88 -66.82
CA SER A 157 -43.99 -21.08 -66.24
C SER A 157 -44.15 -22.53 -65.74
N ASP A 158 -44.43 -22.69 -64.45
CA ASP A 158 -45.11 -23.88 -63.98
C ASP A 158 -46.10 -23.55 -62.85
N LEU A 159 -47.37 -23.66 -63.25
CA LEU A 159 -48.57 -23.94 -62.49
C LEU A 159 -48.59 -23.55 -61.00
N ALA A 160 -49.33 -22.48 -60.75
CA ALA A 160 -49.94 -22.15 -59.47
C ALA A 160 -50.70 -23.36 -58.91
N GLN A 161 -50.05 -24.09 -58.02
CA GLN A 161 -50.69 -25.02 -57.10
C GLN A 161 -51.02 -24.24 -55.83
N PRO A 162 -52.31 -24.05 -55.46
CA PRO A 162 -52.65 -23.55 -54.14
C PRO A 162 -52.27 -24.61 -53.12
N ARG A 163 -51.01 -24.57 -52.67
CA ARG A 163 -50.57 -25.26 -51.47
C ARG A 163 -51.33 -24.60 -50.33
N THR A 164 -52.46 -25.20 -49.98
CA THR A 164 -53.10 -25.03 -48.69
C THR A 164 -52.03 -25.34 -47.65
N ALA A 165 -51.40 -24.28 -47.17
CA ALA A 165 -50.44 -24.33 -46.10
C ALA A 165 -51.21 -24.82 -44.88
N ARG A 166 -51.27 -26.15 -44.73
CA ARG A 166 -51.70 -26.82 -43.50
C ARG A 166 -50.82 -26.22 -42.42
N GLY A 167 -51.44 -25.35 -41.61
CA GLY A 167 -50.85 -24.79 -40.42
C GLY A 167 -50.53 -25.92 -39.45
N PHE A 168 -49.44 -26.63 -39.69
CA PHE A 168 -48.74 -27.40 -38.69
C PHE A 168 -48.23 -26.36 -37.69
N GLY A 169 -49.09 -26.14 -36.70
CA GLY A 169 -49.10 -24.95 -35.87
C GLY A 169 -47.79 -24.77 -35.12
N ARG A 170 -47.40 -23.52 -34.88
CA ARG A 170 -46.25 -23.09 -34.06
C ARG A 170 -46.25 -23.62 -32.61
N ARG A 171 -47.22 -24.46 -32.23
CA ARG A 171 -47.41 -25.02 -30.90
C ARG A 171 -46.21 -25.84 -30.37
N PRO A 172 -45.53 -26.73 -31.14
CA PRO A 172 -44.41 -27.48 -30.57
C PRO A 172 -43.17 -26.60 -30.36
N LEU A 173 -42.97 -25.57 -31.19
CA LEU A 173 -41.86 -24.63 -31.04
C LEU A 173 -42.04 -23.75 -29.78
N LEU A 174 -43.28 -23.34 -29.49
CA LEU A 174 -43.61 -22.64 -28.25
C LEU A 174 -43.39 -23.51 -27.01
N VAL A 175 -43.73 -24.80 -27.06
CA VAL A 175 -43.47 -25.74 -25.96
C VAL A 175 -41.96 -25.89 -25.73
N LEU A 176 -41.17 -26.08 -26.79
CA LEU A 176 -39.71 -26.18 -26.68
C LEU A 176 -39.10 -24.88 -26.11
N ALA A 177 -39.58 -23.71 -26.54
CA ALA A 177 -39.13 -22.44 -26.00
C ALA A 177 -39.46 -22.27 -24.51
N CYS A 178 -40.65 -22.69 -24.07
CA CYS A 178 -41.03 -22.66 -22.65
C CYS A 178 -40.16 -23.60 -21.81
N VAL A 179 -39.90 -24.82 -22.30
CA VAL A 179 -39.01 -25.78 -21.61
C VAL A 179 -37.58 -25.25 -21.54
N ALA A 180 -37.08 -24.64 -22.62
CA ALA A 180 -35.75 -24.03 -22.62
C ALA A 180 -35.65 -22.86 -21.61
N LEU A 181 -36.66 -21.99 -21.55
CA LEU A 181 -36.74 -20.91 -20.56
C LEU A 181 -36.80 -21.45 -19.12
N LEU A 182 -37.58 -22.50 -18.87
CA LEU A 182 -37.64 -23.15 -17.56
C LEU A 182 -36.30 -23.78 -17.17
N ALA A 183 -35.62 -24.44 -18.11
CA ALA A 183 -34.30 -25.02 -17.87
C ALA A 183 -33.25 -23.94 -17.55
N LEU A 184 -33.22 -22.85 -18.32
CA LEU A 184 -32.32 -21.71 -18.08
C LEU A 184 -32.64 -21.02 -16.74
N GLY A 185 -33.92 -20.82 -16.43
CA GLY A 185 -34.36 -20.24 -15.16
C GLY A 185 -33.95 -21.11 -13.97
N THR A 186 -34.09 -22.43 -14.08
CA THR A 186 -33.69 -23.38 -13.03
C THR A 186 -32.16 -23.40 -12.84
N PHE A 187 -31.40 -23.36 -13.94
CA PHE A 187 -29.94 -23.29 -13.88
C PHE A 187 -29.47 -21.98 -13.23
N ALA A 188 -30.03 -20.83 -13.64
CA ALA A 188 -29.73 -19.53 -13.05
C ALA A 188 -30.10 -19.47 -11.55
N TRP A 189 -31.25 -20.03 -11.18
CA TRP A 189 -31.66 -20.10 -9.77
C TRP A 189 -30.72 -20.98 -8.95
N ARG A 190 -30.29 -22.13 -9.49
CA ARG A 190 -29.38 -23.04 -8.80
C ARG A 190 -27.99 -22.43 -8.61
N THR A 191 -27.44 -21.79 -9.64
CA THR A 191 -26.13 -21.13 -9.54
C THR A 191 -26.18 -19.93 -8.59
N TRP A 192 -27.27 -19.14 -8.64
CA TRP A 192 -27.51 -18.08 -7.68
C TRP A 192 -27.57 -18.63 -6.26
N ARG A 193 -28.42 -19.63 -5.99
CA ARG A 193 -28.55 -20.24 -4.66
C ARG A 193 -27.24 -20.83 -4.14
N GLN A 194 -26.50 -21.56 -4.98
CA GLN A 194 -25.19 -22.10 -4.61
C GLN A 194 -24.18 -20.99 -4.26
N ARG A 195 -24.23 -19.85 -4.97
CA ARG A 195 -23.40 -18.70 -4.64
C ARG A 195 -23.72 -18.16 -3.24
N TRP A 196 -25.00 -18.01 -2.90
CA TRP A 196 -25.45 -17.53 -1.58
C TRP A 196 -25.09 -18.48 -0.43
N GLU A 197 -25.23 -19.79 -0.65
CA GLU A 197 -24.90 -20.81 0.37
C GLU A 197 -23.41 -20.78 0.76
N ASN A 198 -22.52 -20.37 -0.15
CA ASN A 198 -21.08 -20.29 0.11
C ASN A 198 -20.61 -18.96 0.73
N LEU A 199 -21.39 -17.88 0.64
CA LEU A 199 -20.95 -16.55 1.12
C LEU A 199 -20.55 -16.54 2.60
N PRO A 200 -21.29 -17.17 3.55
CA PRO A 200 -20.89 -17.18 4.95
C PRO A 200 -19.55 -17.87 5.20
N GLN A 201 -19.23 -18.90 4.42
CA GLN A 201 -17.94 -19.57 4.49
C GLN A 201 -16.80 -18.66 4.01
N VAL A 202 -17.01 -17.88 2.96
CA VAL A 202 -16.02 -16.90 2.47
C VAL A 202 -15.74 -15.83 3.53
N VAL A 203 -16.78 -15.31 4.21
CA VAL A 203 -16.61 -14.36 5.32
C VAL A 203 -15.79 -14.98 6.46
N ARG A 204 -16.09 -16.23 6.84
CA ARG A 204 -15.35 -16.94 7.89
C ARG A 204 -13.87 -17.17 7.54
N ILE A 205 -13.57 -17.52 6.28
CA ILE A 205 -12.19 -17.66 5.78
C ILE A 205 -11.48 -16.31 5.83
N GLY A 206 -12.10 -15.22 5.34
CA GLY A 206 -11.52 -13.88 5.41
C GLY A 206 -11.22 -13.44 6.85
N ARG A 207 -12.14 -13.72 7.78
CA ARG A 207 -11.94 -13.40 9.20
C ARG A 207 -10.77 -14.18 9.83
N THR A 208 -10.71 -15.49 9.60
CA THR A 208 -9.73 -16.36 10.28
C THR A 208 -8.37 -16.36 9.61
N GLU A 209 -8.33 -16.56 8.29
CA GLU A 209 -7.10 -16.65 7.51
C GLU A 209 -6.66 -15.28 6.97
N GLY A 210 -7.60 -14.45 6.53
CA GLY A 210 -7.31 -13.13 5.95
C GLY A 210 -6.75 -12.15 6.97
N ILE A 211 -7.36 -12.05 8.16
CA ILE A 211 -6.85 -11.20 9.25
C ILE A 211 -5.50 -11.70 9.77
N ALA A 212 -5.34 -13.01 9.93
CA ALA A 212 -4.04 -13.58 10.31
C ALA A 212 -2.95 -13.23 9.27
N ALA A 213 -3.25 -13.36 7.98
CA ALA A 213 -2.33 -12.96 6.91
C ALA A 213 -2.00 -11.45 6.93
N LEU A 214 -2.96 -10.60 7.29
CA LEU A 214 -2.76 -9.16 7.45
C LEU A 214 -1.76 -8.86 8.58
N GLU A 215 -1.96 -9.49 9.75
CA GLU A 215 -1.05 -9.34 10.90
C GLU A 215 0.36 -9.88 10.63
N GLU A 216 0.49 -10.92 9.81
CA GLU A 216 1.77 -11.51 9.41
C GLU A 216 2.52 -10.67 8.35
N GLY A 217 1.94 -9.58 7.85
CA GLY A 217 2.53 -8.74 6.82
C GLY A 217 2.40 -9.27 5.39
N LYS A 218 1.55 -10.29 5.16
CA LYS A 218 1.30 -10.87 3.84
C LYS A 218 0.21 -10.11 3.09
N PHE A 219 0.45 -8.82 2.83
CA PHE A 219 -0.58 -7.87 2.38
C PHE A 219 -1.29 -8.26 1.09
N ASP A 220 -0.59 -8.78 0.07
CA ASP A 220 -1.21 -9.22 -1.18
C ASP A 220 -2.24 -10.34 -0.95
N HIS A 221 -1.85 -11.33 -0.15
CA HIS A 221 -2.70 -12.48 0.17
C HIS A 221 -3.87 -12.08 1.07
N ALA A 222 -3.59 -11.27 2.10
CA ALA A 222 -4.60 -10.71 2.97
C ALA A 222 -5.64 -9.91 2.17
N ASN A 223 -5.20 -9.01 1.28
CA ASN A 223 -6.08 -8.22 0.44
C ASN A 223 -6.94 -9.09 -0.48
N GLN A 224 -6.38 -10.17 -1.05
CA GLN A 224 -7.15 -11.11 -1.87
C GLN A 224 -8.27 -11.80 -1.08
N LEU A 225 -7.96 -12.35 0.10
CA LEU A 225 -8.95 -13.04 0.95
C LEU A 225 -9.98 -12.06 1.51
N LEU A 226 -9.53 -10.93 2.04
CA LEU A 226 -10.37 -9.94 2.71
C LEU A 226 -11.26 -9.17 1.72
N SER A 227 -10.80 -8.89 0.49
CA SER A 227 -11.66 -8.27 -0.54
C SER A 227 -12.83 -9.18 -0.91
N ALA A 228 -12.57 -10.48 -1.13
CA ALA A 228 -13.61 -11.46 -1.41
C ALA A 228 -14.58 -11.63 -0.23
N ALA A 229 -14.05 -11.60 1.01
CA ALA A 229 -14.84 -11.68 2.23
C ALA A 229 -15.68 -10.42 2.47
N LYS A 230 -15.16 -9.22 2.16
CA LYS A 230 -15.90 -7.96 2.20
C LYS A 230 -17.07 -7.98 1.22
N GLU A 231 -16.85 -8.36 -0.04
CA GLU A 231 -17.92 -8.50 -1.03
C GLU A 231 -19.01 -9.50 -0.57
N ALA A 232 -18.60 -10.61 0.04
CA ALA A 232 -19.52 -11.59 0.59
C ALA A 232 -20.32 -11.05 1.78
N ALA A 233 -19.68 -10.30 2.68
CA ALA A 233 -20.33 -9.65 3.82
C ALA A 233 -21.34 -8.57 3.38
N ASP A 234 -21.00 -7.81 2.34
CA ASP A 234 -21.88 -6.80 1.73
C ASP A 234 -23.08 -7.44 1.03
N ALA A 235 -22.85 -8.53 0.28
CA ALA A 235 -23.94 -9.29 -0.35
C ALA A 235 -24.91 -9.90 0.67
N LEU A 236 -24.41 -10.30 1.85
CA LEU A 236 -25.22 -10.80 2.97
C LEU A 236 -25.85 -9.68 3.81
N GLY A 237 -25.65 -8.41 3.47
CA GLY A 237 -26.23 -7.27 4.18
C GLY A 237 -25.71 -7.12 5.62
N GLY A 238 -24.51 -7.61 5.92
CA GLY A 238 -23.93 -7.54 7.27
C GLY A 238 -24.54 -8.49 8.30
N ALA A 239 -25.41 -9.43 7.91
CA ALA A 239 -26.06 -10.37 8.84
C ALA A 239 -25.11 -11.46 9.40
N VAL A 240 -23.84 -11.49 8.99
CA VAL A 240 -22.86 -12.49 9.44
C VAL A 240 -22.03 -11.94 10.59
N GLU A 241 -21.78 -12.79 11.58
CA GLU A 241 -20.89 -12.47 12.69
C GLU A 241 -19.49 -12.07 12.18
N GLY A 242 -18.96 -10.94 12.66
CA GLY A 242 -17.66 -10.42 12.24
C GLY A 242 -17.65 -9.71 10.88
N ALA A 243 -18.81 -9.42 10.27
CA ALA A 243 -18.87 -8.70 9.01
C ALA A 243 -18.16 -7.34 9.06
N GLU A 244 -18.38 -6.54 10.11
CA GLU A 244 -17.72 -5.22 10.27
C GLU A 244 -16.20 -5.35 10.45
N GLU A 245 -15.75 -6.34 11.21
CA GLU A 245 -14.32 -6.65 11.41
C GLU A 245 -13.65 -6.98 10.07
N VAL A 246 -14.29 -7.84 9.26
CA VAL A 246 -13.80 -8.22 7.93
C VAL A 246 -13.79 -7.01 6.98
N ARG A 247 -14.82 -6.17 6.97
CA ARG A 247 -14.83 -4.95 6.14
C ARG A 247 -13.68 -4.03 6.49
N HIS A 248 -13.49 -3.78 7.78
CA HIS A 248 -12.44 -2.91 8.28
C HIS A 248 -11.05 -3.46 7.93
N ALA A 249 -10.80 -4.75 8.20
CA ALA A 249 -9.55 -5.41 7.85
C ALA A 249 -9.31 -5.40 6.32
N ALA A 250 -10.34 -5.57 5.50
CA ALA A 250 -10.24 -5.46 4.04
C ALA A 250 -9.82 -4.06 3.60
N ASP A 251 -10.40 -3.02 4.21
CA ASP A 251 -10.03 -1.63 3.91
C ASP A 251 -8.58 -1.33 4.32
N GLU A 252 -8.15 -1.77 5.50
CA GLU A 252 -6.76 -1.70 5.95
C GLU A 252 -5.81 -2.44 4.99
N ALA A 253 -6.10 -3.69 4.65
CA ALA A 253 -5.30 -4.47 3.71
C ALA A 253 -5.18 -3.79 2.34
N SER A 254 -6.27 -3.16 1.87
CA SER A 254 -6.28 -2.41 0.61
C SER A 254 -5.36 -1.19 0.61
N ILE A 255 -5.21 -0.53 1.78
CA ILE A 255 -4.25 0.56 1.98
C ILE A 255 -2.84 -0.01 2.01
N LEU A 256 -2.59 -1.02 2.84
CA LEU A 256 -1.25 -1.57 3.05
C LEU A 256 -0.65 -2.18 1.78
N VAL A 257 -1.45 -2.81 0.92
CA VAL A 257 -0.97 -3.35 -0.37
C VAL A 257 -0.65 -2.25 -1.39
N ASN A 258 -1.24 -1.06 -1.25
CA ASN A 258 -1.07 0.06 -2.19
C ASN A 258 -0.21 1.20 -1.63
N LEU A 259 0.60 0.92 -0.61
CA LEU A 259 1.47 1.93 0.01
C LEU A 259 2.38 2.59 -1.02
N LEU A 260 2.50 3.90 -0.85
CA LEU A 260 3.45 4.72 -1.60
C LEU A 260 4.87 4.30 -1.24
N THR A 261 5.70 4.08 -2.25
CA THR A 261 7.11 3.68 -2.07
C THR A 261 8.00 4.82 -1.60
N ASP A 262 7.63 6.06 -1.96
CA ASP A 262 8.36 7.28 -1.64
C ASP A 262 7.67 8.02 -0.48
N SER A 263 8.42 8.77 0.32
CA SER A 263 7.82 9.58 1.38
C SER A 263 7.12 10.83 0.81
N LEU A 264 6.15 11.40 1.54
CA LEU A 264 5.49 12.64 1.15
C LEU A 264 6.48 13.80 0.98
N GLU A 265 7.56 13.81 1.76
CA GLU A 265 8.65 14.79 1.68
C GLU A 265 9.42 14.67 0.37
N SER A 266 9.64 13.44 -0.11
CA SER A 266 10.27 13.17 -1.39
C SER A 266 9.39 13.63 -2.55
N LEU A 267 8.08 13.35 -2.47
CA LEU A 267 7.11 13.86 -3.46
C LEU A 267 7.05 15.39 -3.45
N LEU A 268 7.12 16.03 -2.27
CA LEU A 268 7.17 17.48 -2.18
C LEU A 268 8.44 18.05 -2.79
N ASP A 269 9.61 17.48 -2.50
CA ASP A 269 10.86 17.91 -3.13
C ASP A 269 10.79 17.78 -4.66
N GLU A 270 10.24 16.68 -5.17
CA GLU A 270 10.03 16.49 -6.61
C GLU A 270 9.04 17.52 -7.20
N ALA A 271 7.93 17.78 -6.51
CA ALA A 271 6.93 18.76 -6.90
C ALA A 271 7.52 20.17 -7.01
N THR A 272 8.36 20.56 -6.05
CA THR A 272 9.00 21.89 -6.02
C THR A 272 10.03 22.10 -7.13
N ARG A 273 10.63 21.03 -7.64
CA ARG A 273 11.60 21.09 -8.75
C ARG A 273 10.94 21.09 -10.13
N THR A 274 9.65 20.79 -10.18
CA THR A 274 8.88 20.62 -11.41
C THR A 274 7.89 21.78 -11.58
N SER A 275 7.51 22.12 -12.82
CA SER A 275 6.42 23.07 -13.02
C SER A 275 5.10 22.50 -12.48
N PRO A 276 4.17 23.33 -11.98
CA PRO A 276 2.90 22.83 -11.43
C PRO A 276 2.09 21.98 -12.42
N GLN A 277 2.11 22.32 -13.71
CA GLN A 277 1.39 21.54 -14.74
C GLN A 277 2.03 20.17 -14.98
N THR A 278 3.36 20.12 -15.16
CA THR A 278 4.06 18.85 -15.37
C THR A 278 4.02 17.96 -14.13
N TRP A 279 4.04 18.56 -12.93
CA TRP A 279 3.84 17.83 -11.69
C TRP A 279 2.44 17.20 -11.61
N ALA A 280 1.38 17.96 -11.95
CA ALA A 280 0.02 17.45 -11.91
C ALA A 280 -0.16 16.21 -12.81
N ASP A 281 0.32 16.28 -14.06
CA ASP A 281 0.26 15.15 -15.00
C ASP A 281 1.00 13.91 -14.47
N ARG A 282 2.18 14.13 -13.88
CA ARG A 282 3.00 13.06 -13.31
C ARG A 282 2.34 12.45 -12.08
N PHE A 283 1.81 13.28 -11.20
CA PHE A 283 1.11 12.85 -10.00
C PHE A 283 -0.10 11.98 -10.34
N ASP A 284 -0.91 12.44 -11.30
CA ASP A 284 -2.08 11.68 -11.77
C ASP A 284 -1.71 10.32 -12.36
N THR A 285 -0.55 10.21 -13.00
CA THR A 285 -0.09 8.97 -13.63
C THR A 285 0.55 7.99 -12.62
N MET A 286 1.32 8.50 -11.65
CA MET A 286 2.22 7.67 -10.83
C MET A 286 1.76 7.51 -9.37
N TYR A 287 1.12 8.54 -8.80
CA TYR A 287 0.91 8.65 -7.36
C TYR A 287 -0.57 8.69 -6.95
N LYS A 288 -1.47 9.12 -7.84
CA LYS A 288 -2.91 9.11 -7.56
C LYS A 288 -3.41 7.71 -7.23
N GLY A 289 -4.20 7.59 -6.16
CA GLY A 289 -4.75 6.33 -5.66
C GLY A 289 -3.77 5.49 -4.84
N ARG A 290 -2.48 5.89 -4.74
CA ARG A 290 -1.51 5.30 -3.82
C ARG A 290 -1.86 5.68 -2.38
N ALA A 291 -1.59 4.77 -1.47
CA ALA A 291 -1.93 4.92 -0.06
C ALA A 291 -0.75 5.46 0.74
N VAL A 292 -1.05 6.23 1.78
CA VAL A 292 -0.09 6.64 2.82
C VAL A 292 -0.69 6.30 4.18
N VAL A 293 0.19 6.00 5.14
CA VAL A 293 -0.18 5.84 6.55
C VAL A 293 0.39 7.02 7.32
N ILE A 294 -0.47 7.67 8.11
CA ILE A 294 -0.13 8.87 8.85
C ILE A 294 -0.38 8.57 10.33
N ASP A 295 0.63 8.87 11.14
CA ASP A 295 0.54 8.97 12.59
C ASP A 295 0.72 10.46 12.94
N ALA A 296 -0.35 11.09 13.44
CA ALA A 296 -0.35 12.50 13.75
C ALA A 296 -1.26 12.82 14.94
N THR A 297 -1.01 13.95 15.59
CA THR A 297 -1.90 14.49 16.63
C THR A 297 -2.82 15.55 16.03
N ILE A 298 -4.10 15.56 16.42
CA ILE A 298 -5.05 16.59 15.98
C ILE A 298 -4.77 17.89 16.75
N THR A 299 -4.48 18.98 16.02
CA THR A 299 -4.14 20.29 16.61
C THR A 299 -5.31 21.25 16.62
N ALA A 300 -6.26 21.10 15.70
CA ALA A 300 -7.50 21.87 15.67
C ALA A 300 -8.66 21.04 15.14
N THR A 301 -9.86 21.30 15.66
CA THR A 301 -11.13 20.75 15.19
C THR A 301 -12.00 21.88 14.62
N PRO A 302 -13.06 21.58 13.85
CA PRO A 302 -14.00 22.60 13.36
C PRO A 302 -14.67 23.43 14.48
N ASP A 303 -14.74 22.89 15.70
CA ASP A 303 -15.27 23.61 16.87
C ASP A 303 -14.27 24.58 17.50
N THR A 304 -12.99 24.51 17.09
CA THR A 304 -11.94 25.38 17.63
C THR A 304 -12.07 26.79 17.06
N PRO A 305 -12.16 27.85 17.89
CA PRO A 305 -12.31 29.22 17.40
C PRO A 305 -11.20 29.61 16.41
N GLY A 306 -11.57 29.87 15.16
CA GLY A 306 -10.64 30.27 14.09
C GLY A 306 -10.19 29.15 13.15
N SER A 307 -10.54 27.88 13.42
CA SER A 307 -10.43 26.80 12.45
C SER A 307 -11.82 26.30 12.06
N ASN A 308 -12.09 26.15 10.77
CA ASN A 308 -13.31 25.51 10.26
C ASN A 308 -13.05 24.09 9.76
N ARG A 309 -11.93 23.49 10.16
CA ARG A 309 -11.45 22.20 9.64
C ARG A 309 -10.56 21.48 10.64
N TYR A 310 -10.39 20.18 10.41
CA TYR A 310 -9.40 19.40 11.12
C TYR A 310 -7.98 19.79 10.66
N GLU A 311 -7.10 20.04 11.62
CA GLU A 311 -5.67 20.27 11.38
C GLU A 311 -4.86 19.19 12.13
N LEU A 312 -3.83 18.68 11.48
CA LEU A 312 -2.90 17.69 12.04
C LEU A 312 -1.56 18.36 12.36
N ASP A 313 -0.87 17.91 13.40
CA ASP A 313 0.54 18.22 13.67
C ASP A 313 1.46 17.43 12.72
N TYR A 314 1.15 17.46 11.43
CA TYR A 314 1.96 16.83 10.40
C TYR A 314 2.20 17.83 9.29
N LEU A 315 3.46 18.23 9.15
CA LEU A 315 3.88 19.22 8.19
C LEU A 315 5.01 18.65 7.35
N VAL A 316 4.72 18.47 6.06
CA VAL A 316 5.66 17.86 5.11
C VAL A 316 6.73 18.89 4.75
N LEU A 317 7.99 18.52 4.99
CA LEU A 317 9.16 19.35 4.75
C LEU A 317 10.03 18.77 3.64
N ALA A 318 10.21 19.49 2.54
CA ALA A 318 11.15 19.07 1.51
C ALA A 318 12.62 19.23 1.96
N ALA A 319 13.41 18.18 1.77
CA ALA A 319 14.85 18.21 1.98
C ALA A 319 15.55 18.88 0.77
N GLY A 320 15.91 20.16 0.87
CA GLY A 320 16.54 20.86 -0.26
C GLY A 320 17.00 22.29 -0.01
N GLN A 321 17.44 22.98 -1.07
CA GLN A 321 17.70 24.44 -1.13
C GLN A 321 16.64 25.10 -2.04
N GLY A 322 15.94 26.12 -1.55
CA GLY A 322 14.75 26.73 -2.14
C GLY A 322 14.09 27.74 -1.18
N ALA A 323 13.19 28.61 -1.66
CA ALA A 323 12.50 29.57 -0.80
C ALA A 323 11.70 28.84 0.29
N ARG A 324 11.75 29.31 1.55
CA ARG A 324 11.10 28.64 2.70
C ARG A 324 9.63 28.32 2.40
N GLU A 325 8.89 29.27 1.84
CA GLU A 325 7.45 29.16 1.55
C GLU A 325 7.09 27.99 0.63
N GLN A 326 7.98 27.60 -0.29
CA GLN A 326 7.71 26.51 -1.25
C GLN A 326 7.97 25.11 -0.69
N ARG A 327 8.52 24.98 0.53
CA ARG A 327 8.94 23.69 1.10
C ARG A 327 7.99 23.10 2.11
N TYR A 328 6.81 23.70 2.25
CA TYR A 328 5.77 23.23 3.15
C TYR A 328 4.60 22.72 2.31
N ALA A 329 4.16 21.50 2.60
CA ALA A 329 2.85 21.05 2.16
C ALA A 329 1.94 20.86 3.37
N ARG A 330 0.70 21.30 3.18
CA ARG A 330 -0.37 21.16 4.14
C ARG A 330 -1.30 20.03 3.71
N ILE A 331 -1.71 19.21 4.66
CA ILE A 331 -2.75 18.21 4.44
C ILE A 331 -4.12 18.86 4.61
N ASP A 332 -4.97 18.74 3.60
CA ASP A 332 -6.35 19.23 3.60
C ASP A 332 -7.31 18.06 3.82
N LEU A 333 -7.95 18.06 4.99
CA LEU A 333 -8.88 17.02 5.45
C LEU A 333 -10.36 17.44 5.33
N SER A 334 -10.66 18.56 4.68
CA SER A 334 -12.00 19.15 4.69
C SER A 334 -13.10 18.22 4.17
N ASP A 335 -12.76 17.35 3.20
CA ASP A 335 -13.69 16.38 2.60
C ASP A 335 -13.47 14.93 3.08
N PHE A 336 -12.67 14.71 4.13
CA PHE A 336 -12.23 13.36 4.52
C PHE A 336 -13.15 12.74 5.59
N GLU A 337 -13.86 11.67 5.22
CA GLU A 337 -14.96 11.11 6.04
C GLU A 337 -14.45 10.49 7.35
N VAL A 338 -13.33 9.78 7.36
CA VAL A 338 -12.85 9.04 8.55
C VAL A 338 -12.55 9.94 9.75
N VAL A 339 -11.99 11.12 9.52
CA VAL A 339 -11.70 12.05 10.61
C VAL A 339 -12.97 12.79 11.05
N THR A 340 -13.87 13.07 10.11
CA THR A 340 -15.13 13.77 10.40
C THR A 340 -16.10 12.92 11.22
N LEU A 341 -16.07 11.59 11.04
CA LEU A 341 -17.04 10.68 11.65
C LEU A 341 -16.75 10.28 13.11
N ALA A 342 -15.57 10.59 13.64
CA ALA A 342 -15.11 10.03 14.92
C ALA A 342 -15.13 10.99 16.12
N ASP A 343 -15.74 12.18 16.01
CA ASP A 343 -15.83 13.20 17.08
C ASP A 343 -14.51 13.41 17.84
N ARG A 344 -13.39 13.41 17.11
CA ARG A 344 -12.05 13.45 17.71
C ARG A 344 -11.76 14.83 18.29
N LYS A 345 -11.03 14.86 19.41
CA LYS A 345 -10.68 16.08 20.14
C LYS A 345 -9.27 16.55 19.80
N VAL A 346 -9.03 17.84 20.04
CA VAL A 346 -7.67 18.39 19.99
C VAL A 346 -6.79 17.66 21.01
N GLY A 347 -5.62 17.18 20.56
CA GLY A 347 -4.69 16.38 21.34
C GLY A 347 -4.82 14.87 21.13
N ASP A 348 -5.87 14.40 20.44
CA ASP A 348 -6.00 12.99 20.12
C ASP A 348 -4.93 12.59 19.08
N GLN A 349 -4.22 11.50 19.37
CA GLN A 349 -3.32 10.86 18.41
C GLN A 349 -4.14 9.93 17.51
N VAL A 350 -3.96 10.06 16.20
CA VAL A 350 -4.66 9.27 15.20
C VAL A 350 -3.68 8.59 14.26
N VAL A 351 -3.90 7.28 14.04
CA VAL A 351 -3.23 6.51 13.00
C VAL A 351 -4.25 6.09 11.97
N PHE A 352 -4.06 6.56 10.74
CA PHE A 352 -4.96 6.24 9.65
C PHE A 352 -4.21 6.05 8.33
N GLY A 353 -4.76 5.19 7.49
CA GLY A 353 -4.40 5.05 6.09
C GLY A 353 -5.34 5.86 5.20
N ALA A 354 -4.82 6.44 4.12
CA ALA A 354 -5.63 7.16 3.14
C ALA A 354 -5.00 7.09 1.74
N ARG A 355 -5.81 7.15 0.67
CA ARG A 355 -5.34 7.24 -0.72
C ARG A 355 -5.19 8.68 -1.16
N LEU A 356 -4.13 8.97 -1.89
CA LEU A 356 -3.84 10.29 -2.44
C LEU A 356 -4.78 10.63 -3.60
N ALA A 357 -5.55 11.72 -3.46
CA ALA A 357 -6.45 12.21 -4.52
C ALA A 357 -5.81 13.34 -5.33
N ALA A 358 -5.11 14.26 -4.68
CA ALA A 358 -4.48 15.41 -5.31
C ALA A 358 -3.26 15.91 -4.52
N PHE A 359 -2.26 16.42 -5.25
CA PHE A 359 -1.12 17.13 -4.69
C PHE A 359 -0.83 18.35 -5.57
N GLN A 360 -1.31 19.52 -5.15
CA GLN A 360 -1.37 20.73 -5.99
C GLN A 360 -0.81 21.94 -5.26
N TYR A 361 -0.20 22.86 -6.01
CA TYR A 361 0.25 24.15 -5.48
C TYR A 361 -0.92 25.14 -5.50
N ASP A 362 -1.24 25.70 -4.34
CA ASP A 362 -2.23 26.77 -4.21
C ASP A 362 -1.54 28.13 -4.40
N PRO A 363 -1.79 28.85 -5.51
CA PRO A 363 -1.15 30.13 -5.78
C PRO A 363 -1.62 31.25 -4.85
N GLU A 364 -2.84 31.15 -4.29
CA GLU A 364 -3.39 32.17 -3.40
C GLU A 364 -2.76 32.05 -2.01
N ALA A 365 -2.69 30.83 -1.48
CA ALA A 365 -2.07 30.54 -0.20
C ALA A 365 -0.53 30.41 -0.28
N LYS A 366 0.04 30.37 -1.50
CA LYS A 366 1.48 30.15 -1.77
C LYS A 366 2.05 28.91 -1.07
N GLN A 367 1.26 27.85 -0.99
CA GLN A 367 1.63 26.61 -0.30
C GLN A 367 1.19 25.40 -1.12
N TRP A 368 1.85 24.27 -0.91
CA TRP A 368 1.39 23.01 -1.46
C TRP A 368 0.27 22.42 -0.60
N THR A 369 -0.71 21.80 -1.25
CA THR A 369 -1.84 21.14 -0.58
C THR A 369 -1.94 19.69 -1.04
N ILE A 370 -2.02 18.78 -0.07
CA ILE A 370 -2.24 17.34 -0.27
C ILE A 370 -3.66 17.02 0.14
N ARG A 371 -4.42 16.37 -0.75
CA ARG A 371 -5.79 15.90 -0.49
C ARG A 371 -5.88 14.39 -0.63
N PHE A 372 -6.70 13.78 0.21
CA PHE A 372 -7.02 12.36 0.15
C PHE A 372 -8.35 12.09 -0.54
N GLU A 373 -8.54 10.87 -1.03
CA GLU A 373 -9.84 10.45 -1.54
C GLU A 373 -10.83 10.37 -0.36
N PRO A 374 -11.98 11.07 -0.41
CA PRO A 374 -12.90 11.23 0.73
C PRO A 374 -13.28 9.94 1.47
N LYS A 375 -13.46 8.84 0.72
CA LYS A 375 -13.94 7.54 1.21
C LYS A 375 -12.84 6.50 1.36
N SER A 376 -11.59 6.87 1.11
CA SER A 376 -10.45 5.95 1.18
C SER A 376 -9.84 5.83 2.57
N GLY A 377 -10.28 6.66 3.51
CA GLY A 377 -9.75 6.65 4.86
C GLY A 377 -10.05 5.36 5.58
N VAL A 378 -9.10 4.88 6.36
CA VAL A 378 -9.29 3.78 7.30
C VAL A 378 -8.44 4.02 8.55
N SER A 379 -9.04 3.93 9.74
CA SER A 379 -8.27 3.92 10.99
C SER A 379 -7.52 2.59 11.07
N ILE A 380 -6.24 2.60 11.44
CA ILE A 380 -5.47 1.36 11.53
C ILE A 380 -5.68 0.73 12.90
N LYS A 381 -6.28 -0.46 12.95
CA LYS A 381 -6.43 -1.25 14.18
C LYS A 381 -5.44 -2.40 14.25
N HIS A 382 -4.99 -2.93 13.12
CA HIS A 382 -4.08 -4.08 13.09
C HIS A 382 -2.62 -3.64 13.19
N PHE A 383 -2.19 -3.14 14.35
CA PHE A 383 -0.83 -2.58 14.52
C PHE A 383 0.30 -3.56 14.22
N LYS A 384 0.12 -4.87 14.42
CA LYS A 384 1.11 -5.89 14.01
C LYS A 384 1.42 -5.83 12.52
N ALA A 385 0.42 -5.49 11.70
CA ALA A 385 0.59 -5.28 10.27
C ALA A 385 1.58 -4.13 10.02
N LEU A 386 1.48 -3.02 10.76
CA LEU A 386 2.45 -1.91 10.68
C LEU A 386 3.83 -2.32 11.22
N GLU A 387 3.90 -3.07 12.31
CA GLU A 387 5.18 -3.56 12.85
C GLU A 387 5.94 -4.42 11.83
N SER A 388 5.22 -5.21 11.02
CA SER A 388 5.82 -6.00 9.94
C SER A 388 6.46 -5.15 8.83
N LEU A 389 6.01 -3.89 8.69
CA LEU A 389 6.60 -2.89 7.80
C LEU A 389 7.78 -2.13 8.45
N GLY A 390 8.14 -2.47 9.69
CA GLY A 390 9.19 -1.80 10.44
C GLY A 390 8.72 -0.55 11.20
N TRP A 391 7.41 -0.37 11.37
CA TRP A 391 6.88 0.68 12.24
C TRP A 391 7.33 0.44 13.70
N PRO A 392 7.71 1.48 14.46
CA PRO A 392 8.20 1.31 15.82
C PRO A 392 7.12 0.70 16.73
N SER A 393 7.33 -0.55 17.15
CA SER A 393 6.55 -1.21 18.20
C SER A 393 6.74 -0.46 19.52
N GLY A 394 5.69 0.14 20.09
CA GLY A 394 5.74 0.72 21.43
C GLY A 394 5.41 2.20 21.57
N SER A 395 4.92 2.88 20.53
CA SER A 395 4.01 4.00 20.79
C SER A 395 2.77 3.38 21.43
N SER A 396 2.65 3.51 22.75
CA SER A 396 1.47 3.10 23.51
C SER A 396 0.30 3.94 23.02
N TYR A 397 -0.33 3.50 21.93
CA TYR A 397 -1.62 4.05 21.54
C TYR A 397 -2.60 3.70 22.66
N PRO A 398 -3.42 4.66 23.11
CA PRO A 398 -4.56 4.31 23.94
C PRO A 398 -5.34 3.25 23.17
N ASP A 399 -5.43 2.07 23.76
CA ASP A 399 -6.23 0.99 23.20
C ASP A 399 -7.68 1.46 23.26
N ASP A 400 -8.19 2.02 22.16
CA ASP A 400 -9.59 2.42 21.99
C ASP A 400 -10.51 1.17 21.99
N SER A 401 -9.97 -0.04 22.20
CA SER A 401 -10.78 -1.19 22.60
C SER A 401 -11.57 -0.78 23.83
N PRO A 402 -12.92 -0.76 23.77
CA PRO A 402 -13.73 -0.45 24.93
C PRO A 402 -13.36 -1.44 26.03
N GLU A 403 -12.59 -0.98 27.03
CA GLU A 403 -12.29 -1.74 28.24
C GLU A 403 -13.59 -2.35 28.72
N GLY A 404 -13.58 -3.68 28.83
CA GLY A 404 -14.75 -4.53 28.85
C GLY A 404 -15.91 -3.91 29.60
N LEU A 405 -17.03 -3.74 28.90
CA LEU A 405 -18.33 -3.77 29.55
C LEU A 405 -18.36 -5.06 30.37
N ASP A 406 -18.25 -4.90 31.69
CA ASP A 406 -18.41 -5.95 32.69
C ASP A 406 -19.56 -6.86 32.24
N GLN A 407 -19.22 -8.09 31.85
CA GLN A 407 -20.23 -9.11 31.65
C GLN A 407 -20.82 -9.43 33.04
N PRO A 408 -22.15 -9.35 33.20
CA PRO A 408 -22.82 -9.52 34.49
C PRO A 408 -22.72 -10.93 35.07
#